data_AF-A0A498JR77-F1
#
_entry.id   AF-A0A498JR77-F1
#
_cell.length_a   1.000
_cell.length_b   1.000
_cell.length_c   1.000
_cell.angle_alpha   90.00
_cell.angle_beta   90.00
_cell.angle_gamma   90.00
#
_symmetry.space_group_name_H-M   'P 1'
#
loop_
_entity.id
_entity.type
_entity.pdbx_description
1 polymer ?
#
loop_
_entity_poly.entity_id
_entity_poly.type
_entity_poly.pdbx_seq_one_letter_code
_entity_poly.pdbx_strand_id
1 'polypeptide(L)'
;MVDLSRKGQNVYLNALKTSACRKYGISRAPKLVEMIAALQESDREALLPKLWAKSVPTASGIAIIVMSKRHRCPHITTTENICVYCPSGPDSDFEYSTQSYTGYEPTSMRAIFLIE
;
A
#
# COMPACT_ATOMS: atom_id res chain seq x y z
N MET A 1 -4.41 23.67 -0.46
CA MET A 1 -3.48 22.51 -0.39
C MET A 1 -2.39 22.61 -1.44
N VAL A 2 -2.73 22.88 -2.70
CA VAL A 2 -1.79 23.03 -3.81
C VAL A 2 -0.70 24.09 -3.52
N ASP A 3 -1.09 25.31 -3.16
CA ASP A 3 -0.13 26.40 -2.89
C ASP A 3 0.81 26.14 -1.70
N LEU A 4 0.29 25.50 -0.65
CA LEU A 4 1.08 25.13 0.53
C LEU A 4 2.03 23.97 0.22
N SER A 5 1.64 23.06 -0.67
CA SER A 5 2.49 21.97 -1.14
C SER A 5 3.64 22.47 -2.01
N ARG A 6 3.38 23.46 -2.88
CA ARG A 6 4.41 24.13 -3.71
C ARG A 6 5.42 24.92 -2.86
N LYS A 7 5.00 25.43 -1.69
CA LYS A 7 5.87 26.11 -0.71
C LYS A 7 6.67 25.15 0.19
N GLY A 8 6.59 23.84 -0.02
CA GLY A 8 7.38 22.85 0.72
C GLY A 8 7.02 22.69 2.21
N GLN A 9 5.90 23.26 2.67
CA GLN A 9 5.49 23.17 4.08
C GLN A 9 4.80 21.84 4.38
N ASN A 10 5.04 21.31 5.58
CA ASN A 10 4.38 20.10 6.06
C ASN A 10 2.95 20.45 6.49
N VAL A 11 1.96 19.98 5.73
CA VAL A 11 0.55 20.33 5.94
C VAL A 11 -0.17 19.18 6.65
N TYR A 12 -0.73 19.47 7.82
CA TYR A 12 -1.53 18.51 8.57
C TYR A 12 -2.90 18.30 7.90
N LEU A 13 -3.03 17.25 7.10
CA LEU A 13 -4.20 17.00 6.25
C LEU A 13 -5.51 16.87 7.05
N ASN A 14 -5.46 16.26 8.24
CA ASN A 14 -6.64 16.08 9.09
C ASN A 14 -7.18 17.42 9.63
N ALA A 15 -6.30 18.32 10.06
CA ALA A 15 -6.71 19.64 10.56
C ALA A 15 -7.33 20.49 9.44
N LEU A 16 -6.74 20.42 8.25
CA LEU A 16 -7.22 21.16 7.07
C LEU A 16 -8.58 20.63 6.58
N LYS A 17 -8.78 19.30 6.59
CA LYS A 17 -10.08 18.67 6.34
C LYS A 17 -11.14 19.15 7.32
N THR A 18 -10.86 19.11 8.61
CA THR A 18 -11.83 19.51 9.64
C THR A 18 -12.17 20.99 9.56
N SER A 19 -11.18 21.86 9.31
CA SER A 19 -11.38 23.30 9.10
C SER A 19 -12.26 23.58 7.88
N ALA A 20 -12.01 22.91 6.76
CA ALA A 20 -12.81 23.05 5.55
C ALA A 20 -14.25 22.54 5.75
N CYS A 21 -14.42 21.34 6.34
CA CYS A 21 -15.76 20.79 6.60
C CYS A 21 -16.58 21.70 7.52
N ARG A 22 -15.95 22.31 8.53
CA ARG A 22 -16.59 23.27 9.43
C ARG A 22 -16.97 24.58 8.73
N LYS A 23 -16.11 25.08 7.83
CA LYS A 23 -16.38 26.31 7.04
C LYS A 23 -17.54 26.12 6.07
N TYR A 24 -17.64 24.96 5.44
CA TYR A 24 -18.65 24.66 4.41
C TYR A 24 -19.86 23.87 4.93
N GLY A 25 -19.94 23.62 6.25
CA GLY A 25 -21.08 22.92 6.87
C GLY A 25 -21.30 21.49 6.38
N ILE A 26 -20.24 20.82 5.93
CA ILE A 26 -20.32 19.49 5.32
C ILE A 26 -20.48 18.44 6.41
N SER A 27 -21.55 17.65 6.36
CA SER A 27 -21.87 16.60 7.34
C SER A 27 -20.90 15.41 7.31
N ARG A 28 -20.23 15.19 6.18
CA ARG A 28 -19.28 14.09 5.97
C ARG A 28 -17.92 14.62 5.55
N ALA A 29 -16.87 14.19 6.24
CA ALA A 29 -15.51 14.48 5.81
C ALA A 29 -15.21 13.77 4.47
N PRO A 30 -14.62 14.48 3.48
CA PRO A 30 -14.29 13.89 2.19
C PRO A 30 -13.26 12.77 2.35
N LYS A 31 -13.50 11.66 1.67
CA LYS A 31 -12.55 10.54 1.64
C LYS A 31 -11.28 10.97 0.89
N LEU A 32 -10.16 10.36 1.24
CA LEU A 32 -8.89 10.61 0.56
C LEU A 32 -8.97 10.30 -0.94
N VAL A 33 -9.73 9.26 -1.32
CA VAL A 33 -9.99 8.89 -2.71
C VAL A 33 -10.73 9.99 -3.47
N GLU A 34 -11.76 10.58 -2.85
CA GLU A 34 -12.54 11.69 -3.44
C GLU A 34 -11.67 12.94 -3.62
N MET A 35 -10.75 13.19 -2.68
CA MET A 35 -9.79 14.28 -2.82
C MET A 35 -8.78 14.05 -3.94
N ILE A 36 -8.30 12.81 -4.12
CA ILE A 36 -7.38 12.45 -5.22
C ILE A 36 -8.10 12.56 -6.56
N ALA A 37 -9.38 12.22 -6.62
CA ALA A 37 -10.20 12.35 -7.83
C ALA A 37 -10.47 13.82 -8.22
N ALA A 38 -10.51 14.73 -7.24
CA ALA A 38 -10.73 16.16 -7.47
C ALA A 38 -9.47 16.96 -7.86
N LEU A 39 -8.30 16.33 -7.93
CA LEU A 39 -7.05 17.00 -8.30
C LEU A 39 -6.92 17.15 -9.82
N GLN A 40 -6.42 18.30 -10.26
CA GLN A 40 -5.98 18.50 -11.64
C GLN A 40 -4.70 17.69 -11.92
N GLU A 41 -4.56 17.21 -13.16
CA GLU A 41 -3.44 16.36 -13.58
C GLU A 41 -2.07 17.02 -13.37
N SER A 42 -1.98 18.34 -13.51
CA SER A 42 -0.75 19.12 -13.28
C SER A 42 -0.25 19.09 -11.84
N ASP A 43 -1.15 18.94 -10.86
CA ASP A 43 -0.80 18.92 -9.44
C ASP A 43 -0.74 17.49 -8.87
N ARG A 44 -1.15 16.50 -9.66
CA ARG A 44 -1.21 15.10 -9.27
C ARG A 44 0.17 14.55 -8.95
N GLU A 45 1.18 14.82 -9.75
CA GLU A 45 2.56 14.32 -9.51
C GLU A 45 3.16 14.84 -8.20
N ALA A 46 2.92 16.11 -7.86
CA ALA A 46 3.46 16.72 -6.64
C ALA A 46 2.70 16.33 -5.36
N LEU A 47 1.41 15.97 -5.49
CA LEU A 47 0.52 15.71 -4.35
C LEU A 47 0.28 14.21 -4.08
N LEU A 48 0.32 13.35 -5.10
CA LEU A 48 0.19 11.90 -4.93
C LEU A 48 1.12 11.32 -3.87
N PRO A 49 2.43 11.60 -3.84
CA PRO A 49 3.32 11.02 -2.83
C PRO A 49 3.00 11.50 -1.40
N LYS A 50 2.34 12.65 -1.24
CA LYS A 50 1.92 13.19 0.06
C LYS A 50 0.52 12.71 0.49
N LEU A 51 -0.32 12.37 -0.48
CA LEU A 51 -1.70 11.91 -0.26
C LEU A 51 -1.83 10.40 -0.26
N TRP A 52 -0.85 9.66 -0.79
CA TRP A 52 -0.77 8.25 -0.50
C TRP A 52 -0.60 8.05 0.99
N ALA A 53 -1.44 7.17 1.54
CA ALA A 53 -1.27 6.71 2.90
C ALA A 53 0.15 6.15 2.97
N LYS A 54 1.01 6.83 3.74
CA LYS A 54 2.32 6.27 4.09
C LYS A 54 2.06 4.86 4.58
N SER A 55 2.77 3.89 4.02
CA SER A 55 2.87 2.54 4.60
C SER A 55 2.97 2.74 6.10
N VAL A 56 1.96 2.27 6.85
CA VAL A 56 1.95 2.42 8.29
C VAL A 56 2.82 1.27 8.78
N PRO A 57 4.08 1.48 9.22
CA PRO A 57 4.64 0.52 10.13
C PRO A 57 3.78 0.70 11.37
N THR A 58 2.99 -0.31 11.68
CA THR A 58 2.17 -0.52 12.88
C THR A 58 2.24 0.60 13.93
N ALA A 59 1.08 1.07 14.41
CA ALA A 59 0.96 2.17 15.37
C ALA A 59 1.86 2.08 16.63
N SER A 60 2.38 0.90 16.98
CA SER A 60 3.30 0.68 18.11
C SER A 60 4.77 0.43 17.72
N GLY A 61 5.15 0.58 16.45
CA GLY A 61 6.52 0.29 15.96
C GLY A 61 6.87 -1.20 15.83
N ILE A 62 5.95 -2.12 16.17
CA ILE A 62 6.15 -3.57 16.05
C ILE A 62 5.34 -4.08 14.86
N ALA A 63 6.00 -4.49 13.78
CA ALA A 63 5.34 -5.13 12.65
C ALA A 63 5.23 -6.64 12.88
N ILE A 64 4.01 -7.14 13.08
CA ILE A 64 3.73 -8.57 13.04
C ILE A 64 3.53 -8.93 11.56
N ILE A 65 4.59 -9.44 10.95
CA ILE A 65 4.59 -9.93 9.57
C ILE A 65 4.86 -11.43 9.65
N VAL A 66 3.95 -12.24 9.12
CA VAL A 66 4.04 -13.70 9.19
C VAL A 66 4.18 -14.25 7.79
N MET A 67 5.29 -13.90 7.13
CA MET A 67 5.69 -14.55 5.89
C MET A 67 7.19 -14.83 5.95
N SER A 68 7.54 -16.11 5.81
CA SER A 68 8.94 -16.53 5.70
C SER A 68 9.51 -16.12 4.35
N LYS A 69 10.85 -16.00 4.28
CA LYS A 69 11.57 -15.82 3.02
C LYS A 69 11.13 -16.88 2.01
N ARG A 70 10.96 -16.49 0.76
CA ARG A 70 10.59 -17.41 -0.33
C ARG A 70 11.59 -18.55 -0.47
N HIS A 71 11.08 -19.78 -0.46
CA HIS A 71 11.83 -21.00 -0.63
C HIS A 71 11.02 -21.99 -1.45
N ARG A 72 11.72 -22.87 -2.17
CA ARG A 72 11.07 -23.98 -2.89
C ARG A 72 10.61 -25.03 -1.88
N CYS A 73 9.50 -25.70 -2.16
CA CYS A 73 9.04 -26.81 -1.32
C CYS A 73 10.05 -27.97 -1.37
N PRO A 74 10.32 -28.66 -0.24
CA PRO A 74 11.33 -29.72 -0.20
C PRO A 74 11.00 -30.92 -1.09
N HIS A 75 9.72 -31.19 -1.37
CA HIS A 75 9.31 -32.31 -2.22
C HIS A 75 9.69 -32.13 -3.69
N ILE A 76 10.07 -30.92 -4.13
CA ILE A 76 10.47 -30.66 -5.51
C ILE A 76 11.75 -31.44 -5.87
N THR A 77 12.61 -31.76 -4.90
CA THR A 77 13.82 -32.56 -5.13
C THR A 77 13.52 -34.03 -5.38
N THR A 78 12.34 -34.50 -4.94
CA THR A 78 11.94 -35.92 -5.04
C THR A 78 10.92 -36.16 -6.16
N THR A 79 10.03 -35.19 -6.40
CA THR A 79 8.92 -35.30 -7.37
C THR A 79 9.11 -34.43 -8.62
N GLU A 80 10.19 -33.64 -8.65
CA GLU A 80 10.57 -32.70 -9.72
C GLU A 80 9.54 -31.61 -10.07
N ASN A 81 8.37 -31.64 -9.43
CA ASN A 81 7.23 -30.80 -9.75
C ASN A 81 6.61 -30.20 -8.48
N ILE A 82 5.87 -29.11 -8.68
CA ILE A 82 5.02 -28.48 -7.66
C ILE A 82 3.64 -29.14 -7.60
N CYS A 83 2.92 -28.95 -6.49
CA CYS A 83 1.53 -29.42 -6.36
C CYS A 83 0.64 -28.80 -7.45
N VAL A 84 -0.18 -29.63 -8.10
CA VAL A 84 -1.10 -29.23 -9.20
C VAL A 84 -2.03 -28.07 -8.81
N TYR A 85 -2.42 -27.98 -7.55
CA TYR A 85 -3.32 -26.94 -7.04
C TYR A 85 -2.59 -25.70 -6.51
N CYS A 86 -1.25 -25.66 -6.52
CA CYS A 86 -0.51 -24.53 -5.99
C CYS A 86 -0.43 -23.43 -7.07
N PRO A 87 -1.05 -22.26 -6.85
CA PRO A 87 -1.17 -21.25 -7.90
C PRO A 87 0.14 -20.51 -8.19
N SER A 88 1.06 -20.47 -7.22
CA SER A 88 2.20 -19.54 -7.25
C SER A 88 3.40 -20.04 -6.46
N GLY A 89 4.57 -19.49 -6.78
CA GLY A 89 5.85 -19.79 -6.16
C GLY A 89 6.99 -18.98 -6.79
N PRO A 90 8.25 -19.24 -6.39
CA PRO A 90 9.41 -18.59 -7.01
C PRO A 90 9.59 -18.94 -8.49
N ASP A 91 8.95 -20.02 -8.95
CA ASP A 91 8.96 -20.49 -10.34
C ASP A 91 7.65 -20.12 -11.09
N SER A 92 6.81 -19.23 -10.53
CA SER A 92 5.56 -18.78 -11.16
C SER A 92 5.67 -17.37 -11.73
N ASP A 93 4.72 -17.01 -12.60
CA ASP A 93 4.63 -15.67 -13.24
C ASP A 93 4.26 -14.54 -12.26
N PHE A 94 3.94 -14.85 -11.00
CA PHE A 94 3.66 -13.84 -9.99
C PHE A 94 4.97 -13.27 -9.44
N GLU A 95 5.29 -12.05 -9.88
CA GLU A 95 6.46 -11.32 -9.43
C GLU A 95 6.41 -11.11 -7.91
N TYR A 96 7.44 -11.61 -7.23
CA TYR A 96 7.57 -11.45 -5.79
C TYR A 96 6.48 -12.11 -4.92
N SER A 97 5.86 -13.21 -5.36
CA SER A 97 4.91 -13.94 -4.52
C SER A 97 5.53 -15.08 -3.69
N THR A 98 5.00 -15.30 -2.47
CA THR A 98 5.31 -16.48 -1.65
C THR A 98 4.59 -17.71 -2.18
N GLN A 99 5.13 -18.90 -1.88
CA GLN A 99 4.52 -20.16 -2.32
C GLN A 99 3.05 -20.23 -1.86
N SER A 100 2.15 -20.55 -2.78
CA SER A 100 0.69 -20.61 -2.56
C SER A 100 -0.06 -19.27 -2.40
N TYR A 101 0.59 -18.12 -2.59
CA TYR A 101 -0.05 -16.79 -2.54
C TYR A 101 0.00 -16.10 -3.88
N THR A 102 -0.86 -15.12 -4.15
CA THR A 102 -0.84 -14.38 -5.43
C THR A 102 -0.07 -13.06 -5.35
N GLY A 103 0.20 -12.55 -4.14
CA GLY A 103 0.86 -11.26 -3.94
C GLY A 103 -0.12 -10.09 -3.82
N TYR A 104 -1.38 -10.29 -4.23
CA TYR A 104 -2.46 -9.30 -4.14
C TYR A 104 -3.21 -9.34 -2.81
N GLU A 105 -2.93 -10.32 -1.95
CA GLU A 105 -3.52 -10.36 -0.61
C GLU A 105 -2.95 -9.24 0.25
N PRO A 106 -3.75 -8.62 1.15
CA PRO A 106 -3.28 -7.51 1.97
C PRO A 106 -2.09 -7.86 2.86
N THR A 107 -1.93 -9.12 3.25
CA THR A 107 -0.76 -9.62 4.00
C THR A 107 0.47 -9.76 3.11
N SER A 108 0.30 -10.29 1.89
CA SER A 108 1.37 -10.45 0.89
C SER A 108 1.89 -9.10 0.41
N MET A 109 0.98 -8.17 0.09
CA MET A 109 1.35 -6.79 -0.30
C MET A 109 2.20 -6.13 0.77
N ARG A 110 1.82 -6.27 2.06
CA ARG A 110 2.62 -5.74 3.17
C ARG A 110 3.99 -6.40 3.28
N ALA A 111 4.08 -7.72 3.07
CA ALA A 111 5.34 -8.44 3.12
C ALA A 111 6.29 -8.03 1.98
N ILE A 112 5.77 -7.80 0.78
CA ILE A 112 6.57 -7.34 -0.38
C ILE A 112 7.23 -6.00 -0.09
N PHE A 113 6.47 -5.03 0.43
CA PHE A 113 6.99 -3.68 0.76
C PHE A 113 8.01 -3.63 1.90
N LEU A 114 8.22 -4.72 2.64
CA LEU A 114 9.13 -4.77 3.81
C LEU A 114 10.40 -5.56 3.54
N ILE A 115 10.47 -6.26 2.40
CA ILE A 115 11.62 -7.10 2.01
C ILE A 115 12.56 -6.35 1.04
N GLU A 116 12.12 -5.23 0.45
CA GLU A 116 12.98 -4.20 -0.19
C GLU A 116 13.37 -3.10 0.80
#